data_AF-A0A917TBB9-F1
#
_entry.id   AF-A0A917TBB9-F1
#
_cell.length_a   1.000
_cell.length_b   1.000
_cell.length_c   1.000
_cell.angle_alpha   90.00
_cell.angle_beta   90.00
_cell.angle_gamma   90.00
#
_symmetry.space_group_name_H-M   'P 1'
#
loop_
_entity.id
_entity.type
_entity.pdbx_description
1 polymer ?
#
loop_
_entity_poly.entity_id
_entity_poly.type
_entity_poly.pdbx_seq_one_letter_code
_entity_poly.pdbx_strand_id
1 'polypeptide(L)' 'MHRKANDAADAAGVSLGLYLEELIRRDEVDAQGCPLWLTPRTQHEGQDELPLKTA' A
#
# COMPACT_ATOMS: atom_id res chain seq x y z
N MET A 1 -8.38 12.07 0.28
CA MET A 1 -7.34 11.09 -0.14
C MET A 1 -7.71 10.38 -1.46
N HIS A 2 -8.94 9.88 -1.64
CA HIS A 2 -9.32 9.11 -2.85
C HIS A 2 -9.32 9.88 -4.18
N ARG A 3 -9.68 11.18 -4.20
CA ARG A 3 -9.80 11.96 -5.44
C ARG A 3 -8.51 11.97 -6.27
N LYS A 4 -7.36 12.26 -5.64
CA LYS A 4 -6.06 12.34 -6.32
C LYS A 4 -5.69 11.03 -7.02
N ALA A 5 -5.99 9.90 -6.40
CA ALA A 5 -5.69 8.58 -6.97
C ALA A 5 -6.61 8.25 -8.15
N ASN A 6 -7.89 8.62 -8.06
CA ASN A 6 -8.82 8.48 -9.19
C ASN A 6 -8.41 9.38 -10.36
N ASP A 7 -8.12 10.67 -10.12
CA ASP A 7 -7.67 11.60 -11.16
C ASP A 7 -6.41 11.10 -11.88
N ALA A 8 -5.47 10.49 -11.14
CA ALA A 8 -4.25 9.93 -11.70
C ALA A 8 -4.51 8.64 -12.51
N ALA A 9 -5.40 7.77 -12.04
CA ALA A 9 -5.82 6.58 -12.77
C ALA A 9 -6.54 6.95 -14.07
N ASP A 10 -7.45 7.93 -14.01
CA ASP A 10 -8.17 8.48 -15.17
C ASP A 10 -7.18 9.11 -16.18
N ALA A 11 -6.22 9.90 -15.70
CA ALA A 11 -5.17 10.48 -16.55
C ALA A 11 -4.27 9.41 -17.19
N ALA A 12 -4.06 8.27 -16.52
CA ALA A 12 -3.34 7.13 -17.06
C ALA A 12 -4.21 6.22 -17.96
N GLY A 13 -5.52 6.49 -18.07
CA GLY A 13 -6.45 5.73 -18.90
C GLY A 13 -6.72 4.30 -18.40
N VAL A 14 -6.52 4.05 -17.10
CA VAL A 14 -6.65 2.72 -16.49
C VAL A 14 -7.59 2.76 -15.29
N SER A 15 -8.13 1.61 -14.88
CA SER A 15 -8.92 1.53 -13.65
C SER A 15 -8.05 1.85 -12.43
N LEU A 16 -8.67 2.39 -11.37
CA LEU A 16 -7.96 2.66 -10.12
C LEU A 16 -7.26 1.41 -9.55
N GLY A 17 -7.88 0.23 -9.67
CA GLY A 17 -7.26 -1.04 -9.23
C GLY A 17 -5.98 -1.36 -9.99
N LEU A 18 -6.05 -1.31 -11.33
CA LEU A 18 -4.88 -1.55 -12.19
C LEU A 18 -3.79 -0.51 -11.97
N TYR A 19 -4.18 0.75 -11.75
CA TYR A 19 -3.25 1.83 -11.43
C TYR A 19 -2.49 1.55 -10.13
N LEU A 20 -3.18 1.09 -9.08
CA LEU A 20 -2.55 0.74 -7.80
C LEU A 20 -1.65 -0.49 -7.92
N GLU A 21 -2.08 -1.53 -8.65
CA GLU A 21 -1.25 -2.72 -8.93
C GLU A 21 0.06 -2.33 -9.63
N GLU A 22 -0.02 -1.46 -10.63
CA GLU A 22 1.15 -1.00 -11.38
C GLU A 22 2.08 -0.13 -10.53
N LEU A 23 1.55 0.69 -9.62
CA LEU A 23 2.36 1.44 -8.65
C LEU A 23 3.10 0.48 -7.72
N ILE A 24 2.41 -0.50 -7.14
CA ILE A 24 3.02 -1.50 -6.25
C ILE A 24 4.08 -2.31 -7.00
N ARG A 25 3.83 -2.67 -8.27
CA ARG A 25 4.79 -3.41 -9.10
C ARG A 25 6.09 -2.63 -9.35
N ARG A 26 6.02 -1.30 -9.37
CA ARG A 26 7.17 -0.40 -9.61
C ARG A 26 7.91 -0.01 -8.35
N ASP A 27 7.35 -0.28 -7.17
CA ASP A 27 8.01 0.04 -5.92
C ASP A 27 9.31 -0.75 -5.77
N GLU A 28 10.36 -0.04 -5.36
CA GLU A 28 11.62 -0.68 -4.99
C GLU A 28 11.44 -1.37 -3.63
N VAL A 29 11.80 -2.65 -3.58
CA VAL A 29 11.73 -3.48 -2.39
C VAL A 29 13.11 -3.96 -1.97
N ASP A 30 13.29 -4.18 -0.68
CA ASP A 30 14.47 -4.84 -0.11
C ASP A 30 14.48 -6.35 -0.39
N ALA A 31 15.51 -7.04 0.13
CA ALA A 31 15.68 -8.49 -0.03
C ALA A 31 14.56 -9.32 0.65
N GLN A 32 13.75 -8.71 1.51
CA GLN A 32 12.65 -9.30 2.24
C GLN A 32 11.30 -8.98 1.59
N GLY A 33 11.30 -8.26 0.45
CA GLY A 33 10.09 -7.84 -0.25
C GLY A 33 9.37 -6.68 0.42
N CYS A 34 10.02 -5.95 1.33
CA CYS A 34 9.47 -4.77 1.98
C CYS A 34 9.84 -3.51 1.18
N PRO A 35 8.90 -2.56 0.97
CA PRO A 35 9.21 -1.33 0.25
C PRO A 35 10.32 -0.51 0.93
N LEU A 36 11.27 0.03 0.17
CA LEU A 36 12.41 0.77 0.74
C LEU A 36 12.00 2.05 1.48
N TRP A 37 10.85 2.63 1.12
CA TRP A 37 10.28 3.79 1.80
C TRP A 37 9.62 3.45 3.13
N LEU A 38 9.34 2.16 3.39
CA LEU A 38 8.79 1.72 4.65
C LEU A 38 9.91 1.72 5.69
N THR A 39 9.92 2.71 6.56
CA THR A 39 10.76 2.67 7.75
C THR A 39 10.41 1.40 8.52
N PRO A 40 11.38 0.48 8.77
CA PRO A 40 11.13 -0.74 9.50
C PRO A 40 10.41 -0.40 10.79
N ARG A 41 9.27 -1.04 11.04
CA ARG A 41 8.50 -0.85 12.26
C ARG A 41 9.20 -1.56 13.43
N THR A 42 10.50 -1.36 13.60
CA THR A 42 11.20 -1.65 14.84
C THR A 42 10.67 -0.64 15.85
N GLN A 43 9.79 -1.10 16.75
CA GLN A 43 9.23 -0.36 17.89
C GLN A 43 7.95 0.46 17.62
N HIS A 44 6.84 -0.21 17.32
CA HIS A 44 5.53 0.28 17.75
C HIS A 44 4.84 -0.79 18.60
N GLU A 45 5.04 -0.64 19.90
CA GLU A 45 4.06 -0.97 20.92
C GLU A 45 2.66 -0.57 20.41
N GLY A 46 1.71 -1.50 20.34
CA GLY A 46 0.32 -1.17 20.01
C GLY A 46 -0.08 -1.24 18.54
N GLN A 47 0.38 -2.23 17.75
CA GLN A 47 -0.53 -2.77 16.75
C GLN A 47 -1.64 -3.49 17.51
N ASP A 48 -2.71 -2.77 17.82
CA ASP A 48 -3.97 -3.37 18.24
C ASP A 48 -4.33 -4.40 17.17
N GLU A 49 -4.23 -5.68 17.53
CA GLU A 49 -4.79 -6.76 16.74
C GLU A 49 -6.20 -6.34 16.34
N LEU A 50 -6.49 -6.34 15.04
CA LEU A 50 -7.87 -6.29 14.59
C LEU A 50 -8.61 -7.39 15.35
N PRO A 51 -9.61 -7.09 16.19
CA PRO A 51 -10.30 -8.11 16.97
C PRO A 51 -11.10 -8.97 15.99
N LEU A 52 -10.44 -10.01 15.49
CA LEU A 52 -11.12 -11.14 14.88
C LEU A 52 -11.90 -11.76 16.02
N LYS A 53 -13.20 -11.46 16.07
CA LYS A 53 -14.12 -12.12 17.00
C LYS A 53 -14.02 -13.62 16.72
N THR A 54 -13.29 -14.34 17.57
CA THR A 54 -13.37 -15.80 17.63
C THR A 54 -14.82 -16.11 18.03
N ALA A 55 -15.56 -16.73 17.11
CA ALA A 55 -16.89 -17.25 17.35
C ALA A 55 -16.83 -18.58 18.09
#